data_AF-A0A917S144-F1
#
_entry.id   AF-A0A917S144-F1
#
_cell.length_a   1.000
_cell.length_b   1.000
_cell.length_c   1.000
_cell.angle_alpha   90.00
_cell.angle_beta   90.00
_cell.angle_gamma   90.00
#
_symmetry.space_group_name_H-M   'P 1'
#
loop_
_entity.id
_entity.type
_entity.pdbx_description
1 polymer ?
#
loop_
_entity_poly.entity_id
_entity_poly.type
_entity_poly.pdbx_seq_one_letter_code
_entity_poly.pdbx_strand_id
1 'polypeptide(L)'
;MQWTAAAALRGLASDLQVIALAGGCCLRDRLMVFPLEIRSGLRTVMRAENRLAGHIDSAGRQFPGVFHSGSPGPREAGAPLQPFMRRDPATEAQFLNTDIEHQVRTLEEALGIHTDAQRAIELSLFMEDKFRDIAFIAGQPRPETIFDGLEGWASWLDARLCARQHLDQPLTVELIGEIHRRLRIRHDPGGAGQMCGQLPWSMGILDRPLTERELSAIEQNPLITYAPGPFRSDPHGIVLTPIVEGRPGARGVRWLHEPLTDVEVAVIRQDPLLSYRRPGMPIHEHGAIVYPNFGSVEGTREFMESLCQRHQAAASVPGYDAYQAAAELQRDFISAHAWQGDFHGRHSRILMNFVLEQSGAPPSAVAEFDNDLLTSFSDWIDAVRAGSSRYKQWQDRVFELSDDADPVTIFDLEPMRQLYQEMGGSPHPFTPEAQHDGEIYERLRSQLSSNE
;
A
#
# COMPACT_ATOMS: atom_id res chain seq x y z
N MET A 1 12.45 5.44 65.40
CA MET A 1 11.91 4.23 64.77
C MET A 1 11.98 4.39 63.26
N GLN A 2 13.18 4.17 62.72
CA GLN A 2 13.37 3.74 61.34
C GLN A 2 13.17 2.22 61.32
N TRP A 3 12.95 1.66 60.13
CA TRP A 3 12.73 0.24 59.77
C TRP A 3 11.27 -0.09 59.40
N THR A 4 11.14 -0.82 58.27
CA THR A 4 9.97 -1.54 57.72
C THR A 4 9.14 -0.91 56.57
N ALA A 5 9.77 -0.24 55.60
CA ALA A 5 9.20 -0.12 54.24
C ALA A 5 10.00 -0.88 53.16
N ALA A 6 11.24 -1.30 53.46
CA ALA A 6 12.14 -1.93 52.48
C ALA A 6 12.06 -3.47 52.38
N ALA A 7 11.21 -4.12 53.19
CA ALA A 7 11.05 -5.58 53.20
C ALA A 7 9.85 -6.08 52.37
N ALA A 8 8.82 -5.26 52.18
CA ALA A 8 7.64 -5.62 51.37
C ALA A 8 7.90 -5.56 49.85
N LEU A 9 8.88 -4.74 49.42
CA LEU A 9 9.24 -4.58 48.01
C LEU A 9 10.24 -5.62 47.48
N ARG A 10 10.83 -6.46 48.33
CA ARG A 10 11.73 -7.54 47.90
C ARG A 10 11.05 -8.90 47.74
N GLY A 11 9.89 -9.12 48.36
CA GLY A 11 9.11 -10.36 48.20
C GLY A 11 8.28 -10.40 46.91
N LEU A 12 7.82 -9.24 46.41
CA LEU A 12 7.06 -9.17 45.16
C LEU A 12 7.93 -9.30 43.90
N ALA A 13 9.23 -9.03 44.00
CA ALA A 13 10.17 -9.16 42.89
C ALA A 13 10.64 -10.61 42.65
N SER A 14 10.62 -11.48 43.68
CA SER A 14 10.99 -12.89 43.54
C SER A 14 9.85 -13.76 43.01
N ASP A 15 8.59 -13.44 43.34
CA ASP A 15 7.44 -14.24 42.88
C ASP A 15 7.04 -13.94 41.42
N LEU A 16 7.40 -12.74 40.91
CA LEU A 16 7.24 -12.41 39.49
C LEU A 16 8.30 -13.05 38.58
N GLN A 17 9.44 -13.48 39.12
CA GLN A 17 10.46 -14.23 38.35
C GLN A 17 10.19 -15.73 38.28
N VAL A 18 9.37 -16.30 39.17
CA VAL A 18 9.02 -17.73 39.16
C VAL A 18 7.79 -18.05 38.31
N ILE A 19 6.89 -17.08 38.08
CA ILE A 19 5.75 -17.25 37.16
C ILE A 19 6.17 -17.15 35.68
N ALA A 20 7.34 -16.55 35.38
CA ALA A 20 7.87 -16.40 34.02
C ALA A 20 8.52 -17.67 33.42
N LEU A 21 8.65 -18.78 34.17
CA LEU A 21 9.37 -19.98 33.73
C LEU A 21 8.58 -21.29 33.78
N ALA A 22 7.28 -21.29 34.08
CA ALA A 22 6.50 -22.54 34.21
C ALA A 22 5.06 -22.52 33.64
N GLY A 23 4.72 -21.59 32.74
CA GLY A 23 3.33 -21.40 32.30
C GLY A 23 3.10 -21.24 30.79
N GLY A 24 4.04 -21.66 29.94
CA GLY A 24 3.91 -21.55 28.49
C GLY A 24 3.10 -22.69 27.88
N CYS A 25 1.76 -22.65 27.96
CA CYS A 25 0.89 -23.32 26.96
C CYS A 25 -0.59 -22.92 27.02
N CYS A 26 -1.16 -22.47 28.15
CA CYS A 26 -2.62 -22.29 28.27
C CYS A 26 -3.16 -20.84 28.28
N LEU A 27 -2.30 -19.81 28.20
CA LEU A 27 -2.73 -18.40 28.16
C LEU A 27 -2.77 -17.81 26.73
N ARG A 28 -2.18 -18.51 25.74
CA ARG A 28 -2.15 -18.07 24.33
C ARG A 28 -3.53 -18.19 23.66
N ASP A 29 -4.35 -19.15 24.09
CA ASP A 29 -5.64 -19.43 23.46
C ASP A 29 -6.79 -18.51 23.93
N ARG A 30 -6.60 -17.74 25.02
CA ARG A 30 -7.64 -16.83 25.52
C ARG A 30 -7.45 -15.36 25.14
N LEU A 31 -6.25 -14.96 24.73
CA LEU A 31 -5.96 -13.60 24.21
C LEU A 31 -6.14 -13.48 22.68
N MET A 32 -6.29 -14.61 21.97
CA MET A 32 -6.49 -14.65 20.51
C MET A 32 -7.97 -14.61 20.08
N VAL A 33 -8.93 -14.77 21.00
CA VAL A 33 -10.37 -14.77 20.67
C VAL A 33 -10.92 -13.34 20.56
N PHE A 34 -10.36 -12.38 21.29
CA PHE A 34 -10.85 -11.00 21.37
C PHE A 34 -10.60 -10.12 20.11
N PRO A 35 -9.60 -10.38 19.25
CA PRO A 35 -9.45 -9.66 17.98
C PRO A 35 -10.23 -10.25 16.79
N LEU A 36 -10.72 -11.50 16.88
CA LEU A 36 -11.41 -12.18 15.77
C LEU A 36 -12.87 -11.70 15.60
N GLU A 37 -13.55 -11.41 16.70
CA GLU A 37 -14.96 -10.96 16.71
C GLU A 37 -15.11 -9.55 16.11
N ILE A 38 -14.13 -8.66 16.34
CA ILE A 38 -14.07 -7.32 15.75
C ILE A 38 -13.85 -7.39 14.23
N ARG A 39 -13.06 -8.37 13.74
CA ARG A 39 -12.78 -8.55 12.29
C ARG A 39 -13.94 -9.18 11.53
N SER A 40 -14.65 -10.13 12.15
CA SER A 40 -15.92 -10.63 11.61
C SER A 40 -16.93 -9.48 11.51
N GLY A 41 -16.99 -8.61 12.53
CA GLY A 41 -17.78 -7.39 12.54
C GLY A 41 -17.43 -6.43 11.41
N LEU A 42 -16.15 -6.06 11.26
CA LEU A 42 -15.68 -5.13 10.21
C LEU A 42 -15.88 -5.67 8.79
N ARG A 43 -15.58 -6.95 8.52
CA ARG A 43 -15.88 -7.57 7.21
C ARG A 43 -17.38 -7.64 6.94
N THR A 44 -18.21 -7.82 7.97
CA THR A 44 -19.67 -7.86 7.83
C THR A 44 -20.25 -6.47 7.58
N VAL A 45 -19.72 -5.43 8.24
CA VAL A 45 -20.12 -4.02 8.03
C VAL A 45 -19.69 -3.54 6.64
N MET A 46 -18.44 -3.79 6.22
CA MET A 46 -17.97 -3.42 4.88
C MET A 46 -18.72 -4.17 3.76
N ARG A 47 -19.10 -5.44 3.97
CA ARG A 47 -19.95 -6.19 3.02
C ARG A 47 -21.39 -5.67 2.97
N ALA A 48 -21.93 -5.15 4.06
CA ALA A 48 -23.26 -4.52 4.09
C ALA A 48 -23.25 -3.14 3.42
N GLU A 49 -22.18 -2.37 3.58
CA GLU A 49 -21.99 -1.05 2.98
C GLU A 49 -21.74 -1.13 1.47
N ASN A 50 -20.92 -2.08 0.99
CA ASN A 50 -20.70 -2.32 -0.44
C ASN A 50 -21.98 -2.78 -1.17
N ARG A 51 -22.91 -3.47 -0.48
CA ARG A 51 -24.22 -3.82 -1.05
C ARG A 51 -25.15 -2.61 -1.18
N LEU A 52 -25.02 -1.62 -0.30
CA LEU A 52 -25.82 -0.40 -0.35
C LEU A 52 -25.34 0.55 -1.45
N ALA A 53 -24.02 0.67 -1.63
CA ALA A 53 -23.43 1.45 -2.73
C ALA A 53 -23.74 0.84 -4.12
N GLY A 54 -23.63 -0.49 -4.25
CA GLY A 54 -23.87 -1.18 -5.53
C GLY A 54 -25.34 -1.13 -6.04
N HIS A 55 -26.32 -0.75 -5.21
CA HIS A 55 -27.71 -0.56 -5.65
C HIS A 55 -27.97 0.80 -6.27
N ILE A 56 -27.11 1.79 -6.02
CA ILE A 56 -27.28 3.15 -6.54
C ILE A 56 -26.67 3.29 -7.95
N ASP A 57 -25.60 2.55 -8.26
CA ASP A 57 -24.82 2.72 -9.50
C ASP A 57 -25.35 1.93 -10.73
N SER A 58 -26.41 1.13 -10.57
CA SER A 58 -26.89 0.21 -11.63
C SER A 58 -27.68 0.86 -12.78
N ALA A 59 -27.78 2.20 -12.85
CA ALA A 59 -28.69 2.90 -13.76
C ALA A 59 -28.07 3.54 -15.02
N GLY A 60 -26.76 3.41 -15.28
CA GLY A 60 -26.13 4.12 -16.41
C GLY A 60 -25.14 3.29 -17.22
N ARG A 61 -25.58 2.62 -18.29
CA ARG A 61 -24.68 2.12 -19.36
C ARG A 61 -25.35 2.19 -20.72
N GLN A 62 -24.73 2.89 -21.66
CA GLN A 62 -24.63 2.45 -23.06
C GLN A 62 -23.70 3.35 -23.95
N PHE A 63 -22.81 2.67 -24.67
CA PHE A 63 -22.14 2.94 -25.96
C PHE A 63 -20.63 3.29 -26.07
N PRO A 64 -19.94 2.80 -27.15
CA PRO A 64 -18.48 2.84 -27.34
C PRO A 64 -18.02 3.80 -28.46
N GLY A 65 -16.71 4.05 -28.56
CA GLY A 65 -16.11 4.70 -29.73
C GLY A 65 -14.57 4.77 -29.69
N VAL A 66 -13.95 4.15 -30.69
CA VAL A 66 -12.50 3.99 -30.94
C VAL A 66 -11.92 5.23 -31.66
N PHE A 67 -10.70 5.66 -31.34
CA PHE A 67 -9.83 6.38 -32.30
C PHE A 67 -8.34 6.07 -32.11
N HIS A 68 -7.66 5.84 -33.23
CA HIS A 68 -6.21 5.73 -33.41
C HIS A 68 -5.69 7.00 -34.10
N SER A 69 -4.51 7.49 -33.71
CA SER A 69 -3.49 8.01 -34.63
C SER A 69 -2.19 8.35 -33.88
N GLY A 70 -1.06 7.80 -34.32
CA GLY A 70 0.27 8.09 -33.79
C GLY A 70 1.09 9.06 -34.63
N SER A 71 2.26 9.46 -34.11
CA SER A 71 3.57 9.48 -34.82
C SER A 71 4.69 9.91 -33.85
N PRO A 72 5.92 9.36 -33.98
CA PRO A 72 7.00 9.52 -32.99
C PRO A 72 8.02 10.61 -33.39
N GLY A 73 8.68 11.18 -32.37
CA GLY A 73 9.86 12.03 -32.49
C GLY A 73 11.02 11.50 -31.64
N PRO A 74 12.29 11.73 -32.00
CA PRO A 74 13.42 10.89 -31.60
C PRO A 74 14.19 11.42 -30.39
N ARG A 75 14.80 10.53 -29.59
CA ARG A 75 16.13 10.74 -28.96
C ARG A 75 16.71 9.51 -28.24
N GLU A 76 17.96 9.23 -28.57
CA GLU A 76 18.96 8.42 -27.83
C GLU A 76 19.29 9.10 -26.46
N ALA A 77 19.85 8.48 -25.42
CA ALA A 77 20.67 7.28 -25.29
C ALA A 77 20.52 6.66 -23.88
N GLY A 78 20.66 5.34 -23.84
CA GLY A 78 20.35 4.43 -22.74
C GLY A 78 19.67 3.24 -23.43
N ALA A 79 20.20 2.03 -23.29
CA ALA A 79 19.64 0.88 -24.01
C ALA A 79 18.12 0.85 -23.77
N PRO A 80 17.28 1.01 -24.81
CA PRO A 80 15.84 1.05 -24.60
C PRO A 80 15.47 -0.31 -24.00
N LEU A 81 14.78 -0.29 -22.86
CA LEU A 81 14.01 -1.43 -22.43
C LEU A 81 13.18 -1.83 -23.65
N GLN A 82 13.52 -2.95 -24.29
CA GLN A 82 12.88 -3.32 -25.54
C GLN A 82 11.36 -3.36 -25.31
N PRO A 83 10.54 -2.96 -26.31
CA PRO A 83 9.09 -3.07 -26.21
C PRO A 83 8.75 -4.46 -25.69
N PHE A 84 8.07 -4.50 -24.54
CA PHE A 84 7.80 -5.74 -23.84
C PHE A 84 6.69 -6.51 -24.58
N MET A 85 7.03 -7.06 -25.75
CA MET A 85 6.12 -7.71 -26.70
C MET A 85 5.90 -9.18 -26.35
N ARG A 86 5.85 -9.52 -25.05
CA ARG A 86 5.45 -10.85 -24.61
C ARG A 86 3.92 -10.92 -24.52
N ARG A 87 3.36 -12.05 -24.95
CA ARG A 87 1.93 -12.37 -24.90
C ARG A 87 1.40 -12.14 -23.47
N ASP A 88 0.25 -11.47 -23.36
CA ASP A 88 -0.43 -11.30 -22.07
C ASP A 88 -1.30 -12.52 -21.74
N PRO A 89 -0.87 -13.41 -20.82
CA PRO A 89 -1.61 -14.61 -20.49
C PRO A 89 -2.95 -14.28 -19.79
N ALA A 90 -3.07 -13.12 -19.14
CA ALA A 90 -4.29 -12.75 -18.43
C ALA A 90 -5.45 -12.39 -19.37
N THR A 91 -5.17 -12.19 -20.66
CA THR A 91 -6.20 -12.01 -21.70
C THR A 91 -6.77 -13.34 -22.21
N GLU A 92 -6.16 -14.46 -21.84
CA GLU A 92 -6.59 -15.78 -22.29
C GLU A 92 -7.86 -16.20 -21.57
N ALA A 93 -8.80 -16.76 -22.35
CA ALA A 93 -10.00 -17.33 -21.79
C ALA A 93 -9.64 -18.40 -20.74
N GLN A 94 -10.20 -18.27 -19.54
CA GLN A 94 -10.02 -19.19 -18.41
C GLN A 94 -8.67 -19.11 -17.68
N PHE A 95 -7.75 -18.18 -17.99
CA PHE A 95 -6.49 -18.06 -17.25
C PHE A 95 -6.69 -17.93 -15.74
N LEU A 96 -7.63 -17.08 -15.30
CA LEU A 96 -7.96 -16.92 -13.89
C LEU A 96 -8.57 -18.17 -13.24
N ASN A 97 -9.03 -19.15 -14.03
CA ASN A 97 -9.59 -20.40 -13.55
C ASN A 97 -8.55 -21.53 -13.47
N THR A 98 -7.31 -21.32 -13.92
CA THR A 98 -6.25 -22.31 -13.78
C THR A 98 -5.69 -22.33 -12.37
N ASP A 99 -4.97 -23.40 -12.03
CA ASP A 99 -4.23 -23.52 -10.77
C ASP A 99 -3.32 -22.30 -10.51
N ILE A 100 -3.24 -21.84 -9.26
CA ILE A 100 -2.55 -20.59 -8.92
C ILE A 100 -1.04 -20.66 -9.15
N GLU A 101 -0.41 -21.81 -8.93
CA GLU A 101 1.02 -22.00 -9.22
C GLU A 101 1.29 -21.97 -10.73
N HIS A 102 0.35 -22.46 -11.54
CA HIS A 102 0.43 -22.30 -12.99
C HIS A 102 0.32 -20.83 -13.39
N GLN A 103 -0.63 -20.08 -12.81
CA GLN A 103 -0.75 -18.64 -13.07
C GLN A 103 0.54 -17.89 -12.73
N VAL A 104 1.13 -18.15 -11.56
CA VAL A 104 2.41 -17.54 -11.14
C VAL A 104 3.50 -17.85 -12.15
N ARG A 105 3.74 -19.12 -12.49
CA ARG A 105 4.80 -19.50 -13.44
C ARG A 105 4.62 -18.82 -14.80
N THR A 106 3.39 -18.78 -15.32
CA THR A 106 3.10 -18.16 -16.61
C THR A 106 3.28 -16.64 -16.55
N LEU A 107 2.94 -15.97 -15.44
CA LEU A 107 3.15 -14.54 -15.27
C LEU A 107 4.64 -14.19 -15.07
N GLU A 108 5.39 -15.00 -14.32
CA GLU A 108 6.84 -14.87 -14.18
C GLU A 108 7.52 -15.02 -15.55
N GLU A 109 7.18 -16.07 -16.29
CA GLU A 109 7.67 -16.26 -17.66
C GLU A 109 7.28 -15.09 -18.55
N ALA A 110 6.02 -14.61 -18.47
CA ALA A 110 5.58 -13.47 -19.24
C ALA A 110 6.37 -12.21 -18.88
N LEU A 111 6.79 -12.01 -17.62
CA LEU A 111 7.60 -10.88 -17.14
C LEU A 111 9.12 -11.02 -17.38
N GLY A 112 9.58 -12.18 -17.87
CA GLY A 112 11.01 -12.45 -18.04
C GLY A 112 11.72 -12.89 -16.77
N ILE A 113 10.97 -13.36 -15.78
CA ILE A 113 11.48 -13.92 -14.53
C ILE A 113 11.58 -15.44 -14.73
N HIS A 114 12.81 -15.91 -14.85
CA HIS A 114 13.15 -17.31 -15.12
C HIS A 114 13.95 -17.94 -13.98
N THR A 115 14.50 -17.14 -13.07
CA THR A 115 15.32 -17.62 -11.95
C THR A 115 14.95 -16.98 -10.62
N ASP A 116 15.43 -17.59 -9.54
CA ASP A 116 15.20 -17.12 -8.17
C ASP A 116 15.81 -15.73 -7.94
N ALA A 117 16.97 -15.45 -8.54
CA ALA A 117 17.61 -14.13 -8.52
C ALA A 117 16.71 -13.05 -9.13
N GLN A 118 16.14 -13.32 -10.31
CA GLN A 118 15.23 -12.40 -11.01
C GLN A 118 13.92 -12.22 -10.23
N ARG A 119 13.40 -13.30 -9.64
CA ARG A 119 12.22 -13.24 -8.75
C ARG A 119 12.51 -12.39 -7.52
N ALA A 120 13.68 -12.54 -6.92
CA ALA A 120 14.08 -11.80 -5.72
C ALA A 120 14.19 -10.29 -5.99
N ILE A 121 14.67 -9.90 -7.18
CA ILE A 121 14.67 -8.50 -7.61
C ILE A 121 13.23 -7.98 -7.79
N GLU A 122 12.35 -8.71 -8.47
CA GLU A 122 10.94 -8.27 -8.61
C GLU A 122 10.26 -8.18 -7.24
N LEU A 123 10.60 -9.10 -6.33
CA LEU A 123 10.10 -9.10 -4.96
C LEU A 123 10.46 -7.81 -4.21
N SER A 124 11.61 -7.20 -4.51
CA SER A 124 12.03 -5.92 -3.91
C SER A 124 11.12 -4.73 -4.28
N LEU A 125 10.33 -4.84 -5.34
CA LEU A 125 9.31 -3.86 -5.72
C LEU A 125 7.96 -4.12 -5.01
N PHE A 126 7.72 -5.37 -4.60
CA PHE A 126 6.50 -5.83 -3.94
C PHE A 126 6.57 -5.73 -2.41
N MET A 127 7.77 -5.89 -1.84
CA MET A 127 8.01 -6.08 -0.42
C MET A 127 9.10 -5.14 0.12
N GLU A 128 8.81 -4.53 1.28
CA GLU A 128 9.71 -3.64 2.00
C GLU A 128 10.93 -4.39 2.54
N ASP A 129 12.03 -3.65 2.72
CA ASP A 129 13.30 -4.21 3.16
C ASP A 129 13.18 -4.96 4.50
N LYS A 130 12.39 -4.42 5.45
CA LYS A 130 12.17 -5.03 6.78
C LYS A 130 11.59 -6.43 6.73
N PHE A 131 10.80 -6.73 5.71
CA PHE A 131 10.26 -8.08 5.51
C PHE A 131 11.15 -8.90 4.58
N ARG A 132 11.59 -8.31 3.46
CA ARG A 132 12.39 -8.97 2.43
C ARG A 132 13.70 -9.51 2.99
N ASP A 133 14.45 -8.65 3.67
CA ASP A 133 15.79 -9.00 4.15
C ASP A 133 15.69 -10.10 5.20
N ILE A 134 14.74 -9.99 6.14
CA ILE A 134 14.49 -11.02 7.15
C ILE A 134 14.06 -12.35 6.51
N ALA A 135 13.23 -12.31 5.46
CA ALA A 135 12.79 -13.52 4.78
C ALA A 135 13.96 -14.24 4.08
N PHE A 136 14.85 -13.49 3.43
CA PHE A 136 16.02 -14.06 2.76
C PHE A 136 17.05 -14.60 3.75
N ILE A 137 17.43 -13.84 4.77
CA ILE A 137 18.44 -14.30 5.73
C ILE A 137 17.96 -15.50 6.56
N ALA A 138 16.65 -15.64 6.78
CA ALA A 138 16.07 -16.78 7.46
C ALA A 138 15.95 -18.03 6.56
N GLY A 139 16.13 -17.89 5.24
CA GLY A 139 15.93 -18.97 4.27
C GLY A 139 14.45 -19.36 4.09
N GLN A 140 13.54 -18.38 4.15
CA GLN A 140 12.11 -18.60 3.92
C GLN A 140 11.90 -19.19 2.50
N PRO A 141 11.27 -20.36 2.33
CA PRO A 141 11.21 -21.03 1.02
C PRO A 141 10.42 -20.31 -0.08
N ARG A 142 9.44 -19.49 0.30
CA ARG A 142 8.53 -18.77 -0.61
C ARG A 142 8.28 -17.36 -0.07
N PRO A 143 9.30 -16.48 -0.04
CA PRO A 143 9.20 -15.18 0.61
C PRO A 143 8.08 -14.33 -0.02
N GLU A 144 7.77 -14.49 -1.29
CA GLU A 144 6.68 -13.80 -1.98
C GLU A 144 5.26 -14.10 -1.44
N THR A 145 5.11 -15.15 -0.62
CA THR A 145 3.81 -15.59 -0.09
C THR A 145 3.45 -15.03 1.29
N ILE A 146 4.32 -14.22 1.92
CA ILE A 146 4.13 -13.84 3.33
C ILE A 146 2.89 -12.97 3.59
N PHE A 147 2.41 -12.20 2.61
CA PHE A 147 1.29 -11.26 2.77
C PHE A 147 -0.06 -11.85 2.38
N ASP A 148 -0.30 -12.12 1.09
CA ASP A 148 -1.59 -12.67 0.60
C ASP A 148 -1.40 -13.99 -0.16
N GLY A 149 -0.42 -14.78 0.27
CA GLY A 149 -0.10 -16.05 -0.35
C GLY A 149 0.29 -15.91 -1.82
N LEU A 150 0.06 -16.99 -2.59
CA LEU A 150 0.34 -17.00 -4.03
C LEU A 150 -0.60 -16.10 -4.84
N GLU A 151 -1.82 -15.87 -4.34
CA GLU A 151 -2.78 -14.98 -5.01
C GLU A 151 -2.29 -13.53 -4.98
N GLY A 152 -1.69 -13.08 -3.87
CA GLY A 152 -1.08 -11.77 -3.77
C GLY A 152 0.07 -11.58 -4.75
N TRP A 153 0.95 -12.58 -4.84
CA TRP A 153 2.08 -12.55 -5.78
C TRP A 153 1.61 -12.58 -7.24
N ALA A 154 0.69 -13.48 -7.58
CA ALA A 154 0.11 -13.53 -8.93
C ALA A 154 -0.58 -12.20 -9.29
N SER A 155 -1.30 -11.58 -8.35
CA SER A 155 -1.95 -10.29 -8.57
C SER A 155 -0.95 -9.16 -8.79
N TRP A 156 0.17 -9.14 -8.05
CA TRP A 156 1.27 -8.23 -8.29
C TRP A 156 1.87 -8.39 -9.69
N LEU A 157 2.24 -9.62 -10.05
CA LEU A 157 2.86 -9.92 -11.35
C LEU A 157 1.95 -9.56 -12.52
N ASP A 158 0.67 -9.90 -12.44
CA ASP A 158 -0.33 -9.61 -13.49
C ASP A 158 -0.48 -8.09 -13.71
N ALA A 159 -0.57 -7.33 -12.62
CA ALA A 159 -0.66 -5.87 -12.70
C ALA A 159 0.64 -5.21 -13.20
N ARG A 160 1.80 -5.72 -12.78
CA ARG A 160 3.11 -5.27 -13.27
C ARG A 160 3.29 -5.57 -14.75
N LEU A 161 2.89 -6.75 -15.20
CA LEU A 161 2.91 -7.13 -16.62
C LEU A 161 2.06 -6.18 -17.46
N CYS A 162 0.83 -5.91 -17.01
CA CYS A 162 -0.06 -4.97 -17.66
C CYS A 162 0.57 -3.57 -17.79
N ALA A 163 1.12 -3.03 -16.71
CA ALA A 163 1.80 -1.74 -16.73
C ALA A 163 2.97 -1.73 -17.74
N ARG A 164 3.82 -2.76 -17.73
CA ARG A 164 4.99 -2.85 -18.61
C ARG A 164 4.63 -3.01 -20.10
N GLN A 165 3.50 -3.64 -20.41
CA GLN A 165 3.01 -3.77 -21.78
C GLN A 165 2.45 -2.47 -22.37
N HIS A 166 2.20 -1.46 -21.53
CA HIS A 166 1.61 -0.18 -21.95
C HIS A 166 2.59 1.00 -21.79
N LEU A 167 3.90 0.75 -21.63
CA LEU A 167 4.89 1.82 -21.44
C LEU A 167 5.00 2.76 -22.66
N ASP A 168 4.63 2.30 -23.85
CA ASP A 168 4.59 3.10 -25.08
C ASP A 168 3.31 3.94 -25.23
N GLN A 169 2.37 3.83 -24.29
CA GLN A 169 1.08 4.51 -24.30
C GLN A 169 0.99 5.56 -23.19
N PRO A 170 0.21 6.64 -23.40
CA PRO A 170 -0.05 7.60 -22.33
C PRO A 170 -0.79 6.93 -21.17
N LEU A 171 -0.48 7.35 -19.94
CA LEU A 171 -1.23 6.93 -18.76
C LEU A 171 -2.68 7.45 -18.86
N THR A 172 -3.65 6.54 -18.79
CA THR A 172 -5.09 6.84 -18.85
C THR A 172 -5.81 6.30 -17.61
N VAL A 173 -7.00 6.82 -17.35
CA VAL A 173 -7.86 6.31 -16.26
C VAL A 173 -8.25 4.85 -16.47
N GLU A 174 -8.45 4.45 -17.71
CA GLU A 174 -8.75 3.08 -18.11
C GLU A 174 -7.58 2.15 -17.78
N LEU A 175 -6.34 2.55 -18.09
CA LEU A 175 -5.15 1.77 -17.75
C LEU A 175 -4.97 1.65 -16.24
N ILE A 176 -5.13 2.75 -15.49
CA ILE A 176 -5.11 2.73 -14.01
C ILE A 176 -6.18 1.75 -13.48
N GLY A 177 -7.39 1.79 -14.03
CA GLY A 177 -8.45 0.86 -13.64
C GLY A 177 -8.17 -0.60 -13.96
N GLU A 178 -7.52 -0.87 -15.10
CA GLU A 178 -7.12 -2.22 -15.48
C GLU A 178 -6.00 -2.76 -14.57
N ILE A 179 -5.02 -1.94 -14.20
CA ILE A 179 -3.98 -2.29 -13.22
C ILE A 179 -4.63 -2.63 -11.87
N HIS A 180 -5.55 -1.79 -11.38
CA HIS A 180 -6.31 -2.08 -10.16
C HIS A 180 -7.11 -3.38 -10.28
N ARG A 181 -7.77 -3.61 -11.43
CA ARG A 181 -8.54 -4.81 -11.68
C ARG A 181 -7.66 -6.05 -11.52
N ARG A 182 -6.48 -6.07 -12.13
CA ARG A 182 -5.53 -7.20 -12.04
C ARG A 182 -4.97 -7.43 -10.64
N LEU A 183 -4.73 -6.35 -9.88
CA LEU A 183 -4.34 -6.44 -8.47
C LEU A 183 -5.43 -7.07 -7.59
N ARG A 184 -6.71 -6.86 -7.92
CA ARG A 184 -7.84 -7.22 -7.03
C ARG A 184 -8.63 -8.42 -7.48
N ILE A 185 -8.60 -8.80 -8.75
CA ILE A 185 -9.54 -9.77 -9.35
C ILE A 185 -9.55 -11.11 -8.63
N ARG A 186 -8.43 -11.53 -8.02
CA ARG A 186 -8.33 -12.80 -7.27
C ARG A 186 -8.95 -12.71 -5.86
N HIS A 187 -8.96 -11.53 -5.26
CA HIS A 187 -9.41 -11.32 -3.87
C HIS A 187 -10.84 -10.77 -3.78
N ASP A 188 -11.21 -9.89 -4.70
CA ASP A 188 -12.53 -9.24 -4.74
C ASP A 188 -12.92 -8.92 -6.20
N PRO A 189 -13.45 -9.92 -6.94
CA PRO A 189 -13.85 -9.72 -8.32
C PRO A 189 -14.95 -8.67 -8.50
N GLY A 190 -15.78 -8.46 -7.46
CA GLY A 190 -16.91 -7.55 -7.50
C GLY A 190 -16.49 -6.08 -7.49
N GLY A 191 -15.44 -5.74 -6.75
CA GLY A 191 -14.88 -4.39 -6.67
C GLY A 191 -13.61 -4.15 -7.50
N ALA A 192 -13.07 -5.19 -8.17
CA ALA A 192 -11.87 -5.09 -8.99
C ALA A 192 -12.08 -4.09 -10.15
N GLY A 193 -11.16 -3.13 -10.29
CA GLY A 193 -11.24 -2.10 -11.33
C GLY A 193 -12.41 -1.13 -11.16
N GLN A 194 -12.99 -1.00 -9.96
CA GLN A 194 -14.05 -0.02 -9.68
C GLN A 194 -13.58 1.10 -8.78
N MET A 195 -13.92 2.33 -9.16
CA MET A 195 -13.71 3.51 -8.33
C MET A 195 -14.75 3.59 -7.21
N CYS A 196 -14.38 4.27 -6.13
CA CYS A 196 -15.31 4.71 -5.11
C CYS A 196 -15.93 6.04 -5.53
N GLY A 197 -17.26 6.13 -5.49
CA GLY A 197 -17.95 7.39 -5.71
C GLY A 197 -18.03 8.23 -4.44
N GLN A 198 -18.80 7.76 -3.47
CA GLN A 198 -18.84 8.34 -2.14
C GLN A 198 -18.00 7.50 -1.19
N LEU A 199 -17.06 8.16 -0.52
CA LEU A 199 -16.23 7.59 0.53
C LEU A 199 -16.72 8.12 1.88
N PRO A 200 -17.85 7.60 2.42
CA PRO A 200 -18.46 8.20 3.61
C PRO A 200 -17.50 8.24 4.82
N TRP A 201 -16.51 7.35 4.87
CA TRP A 201 -15.66 7.15 6.03
C TRP A 201 -14.17 6.87 5.75
N SER A 202 -13.67 7.20 4.55
CA SER A 202 -12.29 6.90 4.16
C SER A 202 -11.28 7.63 5.05
N MET A 203 -10.65 6.89 5.96
CA MET A 203 -9.62 7.36 6.87
C MET A 203 -8.56 6.29 7.09
N GLY A 204 -7.30 6.71 7.19
CA GLY A 204 -6.20 5.89 7.71
C GLY A 204 -6.10 6.07 9.22
N ILE A 205 -6.21 4.99 10.00
CA ILE A 205 -6.06 5.04 11.45
C ILE A 205 -4.58 5.00 11.80
N LEU A 206 -4.17 5.83 12.76
CA LEU A 206 -2.79 5.87 13.22
C LEU A 206 -2.60 4.93 14.40
N ASP A 207 -1.65 4.02 14.28
CA ASP A 207 -1.31 3.04 15.31
C ASP A 207 -0.33 3.58 16.35
N ARG A 208 0.30 4.74 16.06
CA ARG A 208 1.21 5.46 16.95
C ARG A 208 1.08 6.97 16.74
N PRO A 209 1.56 7.80 17.70
CA PRO A 209 1.69 9.23 17.47
C PRO A 209 2.61 9.53 16.28
N LEU A 210 2.24 10.55 15.51
CA LEU A 210 3.11 11.11 14.47
C LEU A 210 4.22 11.94 15.11
N THR A 211 5.41 11.87 14.51
CA THR A 211 6.49 12.82 14.78
C THR A 211 6.16 14.19 14.17
N GLU A 212 6.86 15.24 14.61
CA GLU A 212 6.69 16.58 14.03
C GLU A 212 6.98 16.62 12.52
N ARG A 213 7.94 15.81 12.05
CA ARG A 213 8.28 15.70 10.63
C ARG A 213 7.16 15.05 9.82
N GLU A 214 6.58 13.98 10.34
CA GLU A 214 5.46 13.27 9.67
C GLU A 214 4.19 14.13 9.65
N LEU A 215 3.92 14.84 10.75
CA LEU A 215 2.82 15.79 10.80
C LEU A 215 3.01 16.90 9.75
N SER A 216 4.22 17.49 9.68
CA SER A 216 4.54 18.51 8.67
C SER A 216 4.38 17.97 7.25
N ALA A 217 4.78 16.72 6.99
CA ALA A 217 4.61 16.08 5.70
C ALA A 217 3.13 15.96 5.31
N ILE A 218 2.26 15.55 6.24
CA ILE A 218 0.82 15.45 6.04
C ILE A 218 0.20 16.83 5.79
N GLU A 219 0.58 17.85 6.57
CA GLU A 219 0.08 19.23 6.42
C GLU A 219 0.44 19.86 5.07
N GLN A 220 1.55 19.42 4.45
CA GLN A 220 1.95 19.85 3.11
C GLN A 220 1.19 19.15 1.98
N ASN A 221 0.42 18.10 2.27
CA ASN A 221 -0.33 17.36 1.27
C ASN A 221 -1.74 17.97 1.11
N PRO A 222 -2.08 18.53 -0.06
CA PRO A 222 -3.35 19.25 -0.26
C PRO A 222 -4.59 18.36 -0.34
N LEU A 223 -4.43 17.03 -0.41
CA LEU A 223 -5.53 16.08 -0.60
C LEU A 223 -6.02 15.44 0.70
N ILE A 224 -5.19 15.40 1.74
CA ILE A 224 -5.50 14.74 3.01
C ILE A 224 -5.56 15.74 4.16
N THR A 225 -6.11 15.32 5.28
CA THR A 225 -6.17 16.14 6.49
C THR A 225 -5.86 15.28 7.70
N TYR A 226 -4.97 15.76 8.57
CA TYR A 226 -4.74 15.13 9.86
C TYR A 226 -5.86 15.49 10.83
N ALA A 227 -6.46 14.47 11.44
CA ALA A 227 -7.40 14.62 12.54
C ALA A 227 -6.74 14.10 13.84
N PRO A 228 -6.47 14.99 14.81
CA PRO A 228 -5.67 14.62 15.98
C PRO A 228 -6.38 13.63 16.92
N GLY A 229 -5.57 12.85 17.63
CA GLY A 229 -6.00 11.93 18.68
C GLY A 229 -6.34 12.62 20.02
N PRO A 230 -7.15 12.00 20.89
CA PRO A 230 -7.95 10.81 20.63
C PRO A 230 -9.13 11.15 19.70
N PHE A 231 -9.19 10.47 18.55
CA PHE A 231 -10.22 10.69 17.55
C PHE A 231 -11.44 9.82 17.86
N ARG A 232 -12.59 10.47 18.06
CA ARG A 232 -13.86 9.82 18.40
C ARG A 232 -15.05 10.60 17.84
N SER A 233 -16.15 9.90 17.61
CA SER A 233 -17.42 10.52 17.22
C SER A 233 -18.28 10.95 18.41
N ASP A 234 -17.96 10.55 19.63
CA ASP A 234 -18.78 10.85 20.81
C ASP A 234 -18.60 12.30 21.30
N PRO A 235 -19.65 12.90 21.92
CA PRO A 235 -20.96 12.29 22.24
C PRO A 235 -22.05 12.49 21.17
N HIS A 236 -21.85 13.35 20.17
CA HIS A 236 -22.93 13.78 19.26
C HIS A 236 -22.72 13.45 17.78
N GLY A 237 -21.54 12.95 17.44
CA GLY A 237 -21.13 12.60 16.09
C GLY A 237 -20.11 13.57 15.53
N ILE A 238 -19.67 13.28 14.31
CA ILE A 238 -18.83 14.16 13.50
C ILE A 238 -19.43 14.32 12.11
N VAL A 239 -19.19 15.47 11.50
CA VAL A 239 -19.47 15.71 10.09
C VAL A 239 -18.16 15.94 9.37
N LEU A 240 -17.92 15.18 8.31
CA LEU A 240 -16.84 15.43 7.37
C LEU A 240 -17.37 16.41 6.32
N THR A 241 -16.64 17.51 6.13
CA THR A 241 -17.00 18.60 5.21
C THR A 241 -15.82 18.88 4.30
N PRO A 242 -16.02 19.32 3.05
CA PRO A 242 -14.90 19.76 2.23
C PRO A 242 -14.18 20.95 2.89
N ILE A 243 -12.84 20.99 2.80
CA ILE A 243 -12.05 22.12 3.32
C ILE A 243 -12.39 23.41 2.57
N VAL A 244 -12.65 23.30 1.26
CA VAL A 244 -13.17 24.39 0.44
C VAL A 244 -14.64 24.13 0.17
N GLU A 245 -15.51 24.98 0.71
CA GLU A 245 -16.96 24.82 0.62
C GLU A 245 -17.44 24.59 -0.83
N GLY A 246 -18.25 23.55 -1.02
CA GLY A 246 -18.81 23.16 -2.31
C GLY A 246 -17.83 22.56 -3.32
N ARG A 247 -16.56 22.28 -2.94
CA ARG A 247 -15.57 21.68 -3.84
C ARG A 247 -15.16 20.27 -3.39
N PRO A 248 -15.05 19.31 -4.32
CA PRO A 248 -14.48 18.00 -4.02
C PRO A 248 -13.00 18.10 -3.65
N GLY A 249 -12.50 17.14 -2.86
CA GLY A 249 -11.11 17.09 -2.42
C GLY A 249 -10.98 16.86 -0.92
N ALA A 250 -9.95 17.47 -0.31
CA ALA A 250 -9.63 17.32 1.10
C ALA A 250 -10.82 17.68 2.01
N ARG A 251 -10.91 16.98 3.15
CA ARG A 251 -12.01 17.10 4.10
C ARG A 251 -11.55 17.52 5.48
N GLY A 252 -12.27 18.47 6.06
CA GLY A 252 -12.18 18.79 7.48
C GLY A 252 -13.10 17.91 8.32
N VAL A 253 -12.80 17.86 9.62
CA VAL A 253 -13.63 17.18 10.61
C VAL A 253 -14.29 18.22 11.49
N ARG A 254 -15.62 18.18 11.56
CA ARG A 254 -16.42 19.01 12.48
C ARG A 254 -17.04 18.14 13.56
N TRP A 255 -16.56 18.28 14.79
CA TRP A 255 -17.20 17.68 15.96
C TRP A 255 -18.46 18.44 16.32
N LEU A 256 -19.52 17.68 16.61
CA LEU A 256 -20.82 18.24 16.93
C LEU A 256 -20.90 18.56 18.43
N HIS A 257 -21.37 19.76 18.76
CA HIS A 257 -21.63 20.17 20.14
C HIS A 257 -23.01 19.76 20.63
N GLU A 258 -23.91 19.38 19.72
CA GLU A 258 -25.25 18.86 20.01
C GLU A 258 -25.66 17.82 18.95
N PRO A 259 -26.60 16.90 19.26
CA PRO A 259 -27.10 15.94 18.28
C PRO A 259 -27.78 16.64 17.11
N LEU A 260 -27.51 16.19 15.89
CA LEU A 260 -28.27 16.64 14.72
C LEU A 260 -29.71 16.14 14.77
N THR A 261 -30.63 17.00 14.34
CA THR A 261 -32.01 16.63 14.04
C THR A 261 -32.08 15.73 12.81
N ASP A 262 -33.18 14.98 12.65
CA ASP A 262 -33.40 14.15 11.47
C ASP A 262 -33.40 14.96 10.16
N VAL A 263 -33.85 16.23 10.22
CA VAL A 263 -33.84 17.15 9.08
C VAL A 263 -32.41 17.50 8.67
N GLU A 264 -31.53 17.83 9.63
CA GLU A 264 -30.13 18.15 9.35
C GLU A 264 -29.38 16.92 8.82
N VAL A 265 -29.65 15.73 9.37
CA VAL A 265 -29.09 14.48 8.85
C VAL A 265 -29.58 14.23 7.42
N ALA A 266 -30.84 14.52 7.11
CA ALA A 266 -31.37 14.39 5.75
C ALA A 266 -30.71 15.37 4.77
N VAL A 267 -30.45 16.62 5.18
CA VAL A 267 -29.71 17.60 4.37
C VAL A 267 -28.28 17.13 4.09
N ILE A 268 -27.56 16.64 5.11
CA ILE A 268 -26.21 16.10 4.94
C ILE A 268 -26.20 14.92 3.96
N ARG A 269 -27.20 14.03 4.01
CA ARG A 269 -27.31 12.89 3.10
C ARG A 269 -27.62 13.27 1.65
N GLN A 270 -28.17 14.46 1.42
CA GLN A 270 -28.44 14.96 0.08
C GLN A 270 -27.22 15.62 -0.57
N ASP A 271 -26.24 16.03 0.22
CA ASP A 271 -24.98 16.59 -0.28
C ASP A 271 -23.94 15.46 -0.44
N PRO A 272 -23.51 15.15 -1.67
CA PRO A 272 -22.55 14.08 -1.91
C PRO A 272 -21.15 14.34 -1.33
N LEU A 273 -20.81 15.59 -0.99
CA LEU A 273 -19.52 15.96 -0.43
C LEU A 273 -19.50 15.84 1.10
N LEU A 274 -20.66 15.76 1.75
CA LEU A 274 -20.78 15.68 3.19
C LEU A 274 -20.92 14.24 3.68
N SER A 275 -20.47 13.97 4.89
CA SER A 275 -20.69 12.68 5.53
C SER A 275 -20.88 12.85 7.03
N TYR A 276 -21.94 12.25 7.59
CA TYR A 276 -22.22 12.27 9.02
C TYR A 276 -21.92 10.91 9.65
N ARG A 277 -21.17 10.92 10.76
CA ARG A 277 -21.00 9.77 11.64
C ARG A 277 -21.73 9.98 12.95
N ARG A 278 -22.54 8.99 13.30
CA ARG A 278 -23.18 8.90 14.61
C ARG A 278 -22.16 8.60 15.73
N PRO A 279 -22.47 8.97 16.99
CA PRO A 279 -21.73 8.52 18.17
C PRO A 279 -21.49 7.00 18.21
N GLY A 280 -20.48 6.56 18.96
CA GLY A 280 -20.17 5.12 19.15
C GLY A 280 -19.05 4.54 18.27
N MET A 281 -18.24 5.38 17.63
CA MET A 281 -16.98 4.96 17.02
C MET A 281 -15.98 4.41 18.04
N PRO A 282 -15.15 3.41 17.68
CA PRO A 282 -13.94 3.12 18.43
C PRO A 282 -13.08 4.38 18.60
N ILE A 283 -12.44 4.51 19.76
CA ILE A 283 -11.51 5.60 20.01
C ILE A 283 -10.20 5.25 19.31
N HIS A 284 -9.73 6.16 18.46
CA HIS A 284 -8.42 6.07 17.82
C HIS A 284 -7.45 6.99 18.56
N GLU A 285 -6.68 6.41 19.47
CA GLU A 285 -5.86 7.14 20.45
C GLU A 285 -4.91 8.13 19.79
N HIS A 286 -4.34 7.77 18.64
CA HIS A 286 -3.30 8.55 17.97
C HIS A 286 -3.81 9.40 16.81
N GLY A 287 -5.13 9.40 16.56
CA GLY A 287 -5.76 10.17 15.50
C GLY A 287 -5.97 9.39 14.21
N ALA A 288 -6.21 10.14 13.13
CA ALA A 288 -6.48 9.59 11.81
C ALA A 288 -6.02 10.54 10.70
N ILE A 289 -5.74 9.99 9.52
CA ILE A 289 -5.61 10.70 8.26
C ILE A 289 -6.96 10.62 7.55
N VAL A 290 -7.57 11.74 7.23
CA VAL A 290 -8.84 11.83 6.51
C VAL A 290 -8.55 11.98 5.02
N TYR A 291 -8.97 10.99 4.24
CA TYR A 291 -8.84 11.00 2.78
C TYR A 291 -9.87 11.93 2.11
N PRO A 292 -9.67 12.38 0.87
CA PRO A 292 -10.59 13.27 0.18
C PRO A 292 -11.92 12.59 -0.16
N ASN A 293 -12.92 13.40 -0.53
CA ASN A 293 -14.18 12.93 -1.11
C ASN A 293 -14.46 13.70 -2.41
N PHE A 294 -14.73 12.95 -3.48
CA PHE A 294 -15.06 13.49 -4.79
C PHE A 294 -16.57 13.44 -5.09
N GLY A 295 -17.37 12.92 -4.14
CA GLY A 295 -18.83 12.95 -4.12
C GLY A 295 -19.54 11.98 -5.07
N SER A 296 -18.87 11.51 -6.12
CA SER A 296 -19.42 10.60 -7.12
C SER A 296 -18.29 9.84 -7.85
N VAL A 297 -18.66 8.78 -8.57
CA VAL A 297 -17.70 8.03 -9.39
C VAL A 297 -17.17 8.92 -10.52
N GLU A 298 -18.02 9.77 -11.07
CA GLU A 298 -17.68 10.77 -12.08
C GLU A 298 -16.69 11.79 -11.54
N GLY A 299 -16.91 12.32 -10.33
CA GLY A 299 -15.96 13.25 -9.69
C GLY A 299 -14.60 12.60 -9.41
N THR A 300 -14.59 11.33 -8.99
CA THR A 300 -13.35 10.56 -8.84
C THR A 300 -12.64 10.38 -10.19
N ARG A 301 -13.40 10.07 -11.26
CA ARG A 301 -12.86 9.95 -12.62
C ARG A 301 -12.26 11.27 -13.10
N GLU A 302 -12.95 12.39 -12.93
CA GLU A 302 -12.45 13.72 -13.29
C GLU A 302 -11.12 14.05 -12.58
N PHE A 303 -11.01 13.71 -11.28
CA PHE A 303 -9.75 13.85 -10.55
C PHE A 303 -8.63 12.99 -11.15
N MET A 304 -8.93 11.72 -11.48
CA MET A 304 -7.94 10.82 -12.09
C MET A 304 -7.54 11.26 -13.50
N GLU A 305 -8.48 11.80 -14.30
CA GLU A 305 -8.19 12.39 -15.61
C GLU A 305 -7.26 13.60 -15.48
N SER A 306 -7.52 14.48 -14.51
CA SER A 306 -6.63 15.62 -14.19
C SER A 306 -5.23 15.16 -13.76
N LEU A 307 -5.14 14.09 -12.97
CA LEU A 307 -3.87 13.48 -12.57
C LEU A 307 -3.08 12.95 -13.79
N CYS A 308 -3.74 12.21 -14.68
CA CYS A 308 -3.15 11.74 -15.95
C CYS A 308 -2.66 12.92 -16.82
N GLN A 309 -3.47 13.96 -16.95
CA GLN A 309 -3.13 15.15 -17.74
C GLN A 309 -1.92 15.90 -17.18
N ARG A 310 -1.86 16.10 -15.85
CA ARG A 310 -0.70 16.73 -15.18
C ARG A 310 0.57 15.94 -15.42
N HIS A 311 0.51 14.62 -15.29
CA HIS A 311 1.65 13.75 -15.54
C HIS A 311 2.15 13.86 -16.99
N GLN A 312 1.25 13.77 -17.98
CA GLN A 312 1.61 13.89 -19.40
C GLN A 312 2.17 15.27 -19.74
N ALA A 313 1.62 16.33 -19.14
CA ALA A 313 2.12 17.69 -19.34
C ALA A 313 3.54 17.86 -18.75
N ALA A 314 3.81 17.30 -17.57
CA ALA A 314 5.12 17.38 -16.92
C ALA A 314 6.25 16.82 -17.79
N ALA A 315 6.00 15.72 -18.51
CA ALA A 315 6.97 15.10 -19.42
C ALA A 315 7.43 16.01 -20.58
N SER A 316 6.65 17.05 -20.90
CA SER A 316 6.96 18.00 -21.98
C SER A 316 7.74 19.23 -21.51
N VAL A 317 8.01 19.38 -20.21
CA VAL A 317 8.66 20.56 -19.63
C VAL A 317 10.19 20.44 -19.71
N PRO A 318 10.93 21.48 -20.16
CA PRO A 318 12.40 21.49 -20.09
C PRO A 318 12.89 21.27 -18.66
N GLY A 319 13.82 20.33 -18.48
CA GLY A 319 14.32 19.96 -17.15
C GLY A 319 13.44 18.94 -16.42
N TYR A 320 12.59 18.20 -17.13
CA TYR A 320 11.83 17.08 -16.60
C TYR A 320 12.67 16.15 -15.71
N ASP A 321 12.24 15.98 -14.47
CA ASP A 321 12.78 15.00 -13.52
C ASP A 321 11.76 13.86 -13.37
N ALA A 322 12.08 12.69 -13.93
CA ALA A 322 11.24 11.50 -13.88
C ALA A 322 10.98 11.02 -12.45
N TYR A 323 11.94 11.19 -11.53
CA TYR A 323 11.79 10.79 -10.12
C TYR A 323 10.80 11.69 -9.40
N GLN A 324 10.87 13.00 -9.64
CA GLN A 324 9.89 13.96 -9.12
C GLN A 324 8.49 13.64 -9.66
N ALA A 325 8.36 13.43 -10.97
CA ALA A 325 7.07 13.13 -11.59
C ALA A 325 6.46 11.81 -11.09
N ALA A 326 7.28 10.78 -10.91
CA ALA A 326 6.85 9.49 -10.35
C ALA A 326 6.42 9.62 -8.88
N ALA A 327 7.18 10.34 -8.07
CA ALA A 327 6.86 10.62 -6.68
C ALA A 327 5.58 11.44 -6.53
N GLU A 328 5.36 12.45 -7.37
CA GLU A 328 4.13 13.26 -7.39
C GLU A 328 2.91 12.40 -7.75
N LEU A 329 2.99 11.64 -8.85
CA LEU A 329 1.92 10.76 -9.28
C LEU A 329 1.53 9.77 -8.19
N GLN A 330 2.53 9.10 -7.60
CA GLN A 330 2.30 8.14 -6.53
C GLN A 330 1.60 8.81 -5.34
N ARG A 331 2.13 9.93 -4.86
CA ARG A 331 1.64 10.63 -3.66
C ARG A 331 0.21 11.10 -3.86
N ASP A 332 -0.10 11.72 -4.98
CA ASP A 332 -1.46 12.18 -5.28
C ASP A 332 -2.43 11.00 -5.42
N PHE A 333 -1.99 9.92 -6.05
CA PHE A 333 -2.81 8.72 -6.23
C PHE A 333 -3.15 8.03 -4.90
N ILE A 334 -2.14 7.76 -4.06
CA ILE A 334 -2.37 7.11 -2.75
C ILE A 334 -3.20 8.00 -1.83
N SER A 335 -2.98 9.31 -1.88
CA SER A 335 -3.74 10.31 -1.12
C SER A 335 -5.21 10.36 -1.51
N ALA A 336 -5.53 10.14 -2.79
CA ALA A 336 -6.90 10.14 -3.27
C ALA A 336 -7.72 8.96 -2.71
N HIS A 337 -7.07 7.81 -2.51
CA HIS A 337 -7.67 6.60 -1.92
C HIS A 337 -9.02 6.21 -2.58
N ALA A 338 -9.12 6.38 -3.90
CA ALA A 338 -10.39 6.52 -4.60
C ALA A 338 -10.86 5.26 -5.35
N TRP A 339 -10.25 4.11 -5.08
CA TRP A 339 -10.64 2.81 -5.64
C TRP A 339 -11.35 1.96 -4.59
N GLN A 340 -12.18 1.01 -5.02
CA GLN A 340 -12.85 0.11 -4.08
C GLN A 340 -11.84 -0.88 -3.48
N GLY A 341 -11.98 -1.12 -2.18
CA GLY A 341 -11.27 -2.11 -1.39
C GLY A 341 -9.79 -1.80 -1.16
N ASP A 342 -8.94 -2.83 -1.07
CA ASP A 342 -7.54 -2.67 -0.63
C ASP A 342 -6.54 -2.60 -1.81
N PHE A 343 -5.24 -2.68 -1.54
CA PHE A 343 -4.11 -2.61 -2.48
C PHE A 343 -3.77 -1.21 -3.00
N HIS A 344 -4.25 -0.14 -2.38
CA HIS A 344 -3.91 1.23 -2.78
C HIS A 344 -2.40 1.49 -2.81
N GLY A 345 -1.66 1.01 -1.79
CA GLY A 345 -0.21 1.17 -1.75
C GLY A 345 0.51 0.39 -2.87
N ARG A 346 0.07 -0.85 -3.18
CA ARG A 346 0.64 -1.61 -4.31
C ARG A 346 0.32 -0.94 -5.63
N HIS A 347 -0.91 -0.48 -5.79
CA HIS A 347 -1.36 0.18 -7.00
C HIS A 347 -0.58 1.49 -7.23
N SER A 348 -0.42 2.34 -6.21
CA SER A 348 0.36 3.58 -6.31
C SER A 348 1.82 3.30 -6.69
N ARG A 349 2.46 2.26 -6.13
CA ARG A 349 3.83 1.85 -6.48
C ARG A 349 3.96 1.34 -7.92
N ILE A 350 2.97 0.62 -8.44
CA ILE A 350 2.98 0.20 -9.85
C ILE A 350 2.93 1.44 -10.75
N LEU A 351 2.13 2.45 -10.41
CA LEU A 351 2.05 3.71 -11.18
C LEU A 351 3.35 4.53 -11.07
N MET A 352 3.97 4.59 -9.90
CA MET A 352 5.32 5.16 -9.74
C MET A 352 6.31 4.49 -10.69
N ASN A 353 6.36 3.16 -10.70
CA ASN A 353 7.27 2.39 -11.55
C ASN A 353 6.94 2.56 -13.03
N PHE A 354 5.66 2.64 -13.41
CA PHE A 354 5.23 2.93 -14.77
C PHE A 354 5.86 4.24 -15.28
N VAL A 355 5.82 5.31 -14.49
CA VAL A 355 6.41 6.61 -14.88
C VAL A 355 7.92 6.53 -15.04
N LEU A 356 8.60 5.87 -14.10
CA LEU A 356 10.05 5.68 -14.17
C LEU A 356 10.44 4.89 -15.42
N GLU A 357 9.80 3.75 -15.63
CA GLU A 357 10.09 2.85 -16.76
C GLU A 357 9.73 3.48 -18.11
N GLN A 358 8.62 4.22 -18.19
CA GLN A 358 8.24 4.98 -19.39
C GLN A 358 9.27 6.07 -19.73
N SER A 359 9.93 6.62 -18.71
CA SER A 359 11.01 7.60 -18.86
C SER A 359 12.38 6.96 -19.08
N GLY A 360 12.47 5.64 -19.20
CA GLY A 360 13.72 4.89 -19.35
C GLY A 360 14.54 4.74 -18.07
N ALA A 361 13.99 5.11 -16.90
CA ALA A 361 14.61 4.87 -15.61
C ALA A 361 14.24 3.47 -15.06
N PRO A 362 15.12 2.84 -14.26
CA PRO A 362 14.78 1.62 -13.53
C PRO A 362 13.59 1.85 -12.58
N PRO A 363 12.74 0.83 -12.33
CA PRO A 363 11.71 0.94 -11.29
C PRO A 363 12.35 1.16 -9.92
N SER A 364 11.59 1.71 -8.98
CA SER A 364 12.10 2.06 -7.65
C SER A 364 11.68 1.05 -6.60
N ALA A 365 12.66 0.31 -6.07
CA ALA A 365 12.49 -0.45 -4.85
C ALA A 365 12.71 0.51 -3.68
N VAL A 366 11.70 1.21 -3.18
CA VAL A 366 11.83 2.04 -1.96
C VAL A 366 11.96 1.16 -0.71
N ALA A 367 12.64 1.62 0.35
CA ALA A 367 12.93 0.78 1.52
C ALA A 367 11.72 0.60 2.45
N GLU A 368 10.96 1.67 2.63
CA GLU A 368 9.77 1.78 3.46
C GLU A 368 8.66 2.40 2.62
N PHE A 369 7.63 1.61 2.32
CA PHE A 369 6.54 2.00 1.44
C PHE A 369 5.56 2.93 2.14
N ASP A 370 5.33 2.75 3.45
CA ASP A 370 4.37 3.54 4.23
C ASP A 370 4.83 5.00 4.45
N ASN A 371 6.07 5.32 4.06
CA ASN A 371 6.59 6.69 4.10
C ASN A 371 6.09 7.59 2.97
N ASP A 372 5.34 7.06 1.99
CA ASP A 372 4.84 7.82 0.83
C ASP A 372 3.91 9.00 1.22
N LEU A 373 3.24 8.91 2.37
CA LEU A 373 2.45 9.98 2.98
C LEU A 373 3.15 10.65 4.17
N LEU A 374 4.08 9.96 4.82
CA LEU A 374 4.64 10.35 6.12
C LEU A 374 6.00 11.06 6.03
N THR A 375 6.60 11.18 4.85
CA THR A 375 7.82 11.95 4.66
C THR A 375 7.60 13.22 3.83
N SER A 376 8.50 14.20 3.96
CA SER A 376 8.40 15.43 3.17
C SER A 376 8.51 15.10 1.68
N PHE A 377 7.92 15.92 0.82
CA PHE A 377 7.92 15.61 -0.60
C PHE A 377 9.33 15.50 -1.19
N SER A 378 10.25 16.39 -0.79
CA SER A 378 11.64 16.34 -1.23
C SER A 378 12.34 15.06 -0.79
N ASP A 379 12.14 14.65 0.46
CA ASP A 379 12.73 13.40 0.96
C ASP A 379 12.16 12.18 0.24
N TRP A 380 10.87 12.22 -0.13
CA TRP A 380 10.24 11.15 -0.89
C TRP A 380 10.84 11.04 -2.30
N ILE A 381 11.07 12.17 -2.99
CA ILE A 381 11.76 12.17 -4.29
C ILE A 381 13.14 11.52 -4.18
N ASP A 382 13.90 11.89 -3.13
CA ASP A 382 15.22 11.31 -2.90
C ASP A 382 15.14 9.82 -2.57
N ALA A 383 14.15 9.37 -1.81
CA ALA A 383 13.89 7.96 -1.54
C ALA A 383 13.56 7.18 -2.83
N VAL A 384 12.71 7.74 -3.71
CA VAL A 384 12.38 7.15 -5.01
C VAL A 384 13.62 7.05 -5.90
N ARG A 385 14.45 8.10 -5.95
CA ARG A 385 15.70 8.11 -6.72
C ARG A 385 16.71 7.08 -6.18
N ALA A 386 16.87 7.00 -4.87
CA ALA A 386 17.73 6.02 -4.21
C ALA A 386 17.23 4.58 -4.45
N GLY A 387 15.92 4.37 -4.36
CA GLY A 387 15.27 3.08 -4.64
C GLY A 387 15.45 2.59 -6.08
N SER A 388 15.39 3.51 -7.05
CA SER A 388 15.67 3.21 -8.46
C SER A 388 17.15 2.89 -8.69
N SER A 389 18.04 3.64 -8.04
CA SER A 389 19.48 3.43 -8.14
C SER A 389 19.90 2.06 -7.60
N ARG A 390 19.40 1.66 -6.42
CA ARG A 390 19.71 0.34 -5.85
C ARG A 390 19.08 -0.80 -6.61
N TYR A 391 17.87 -0.63 -7.16
CA TYR A 391 17.27 -1.64 -8.04
C TYR A 391 18.16 -1.90 -9.27
N LYS A 392 18.70 -0.84 -9.89
CA LYS A 392 19.64 -0.98 -11.00
C LYS A 392 20.91 -1.70 -10.60
N GLN A 393 21.47 -1.38 -9.44
CA GLN A 393 22.64 -2.05 -8.90
C GLN A 393 22.38 -3.56 -8.73
N TRP A 394 21.25 -3.95 -8.14
CA TRP A 394 20.90 -5.36 -8.00
C TRP A 394 20.70 -6.06 -9.34
N GLN A 395 20.08 -5.39 -10.32
CA GLN A 395 19.94 -5.91 -11.68
C GLN A 395 21.30 -6.16 -12.34
N ASP A 396 22.25 -5.23 -12.20
CA ASP A 396 23.61 -5.39 -12.72
C ASP A 396 24.35 -6.55 -12.03
N ARG A 397 24.18 -6.69 -10.72
CA ARG A 397 24.80 -7.79 -9.97
C ARG A 397 24.26 -9.15 -10.36
N VAL A 398 22.97 -9.29 -10.65
CA VAL A 398 22.42 -10.55 -11.17
C VAL A 398 23.02 -10.90 -12.53
N PHE A 399 23.24 -9.90 -13.38
CA PHE A 399 23.93 -10.10 -14.64
C PHE A 399 25.39 -10.56 -14.46
N GLU A 400 26.09 -10.06 -13.43
CA GLU A 400 27.49 -10.41 -13.13
C GLU A 400 27.67 -11.75 -12.40
N LEU A 401 26.83 -12.05 -11.40
CA LEU A 401 26.94 -13.22 -10.50
C LEU A 401 26.33 -14.50 -11.07
N SER A 402 25.74 -14.43 -12.28
CA SER A 402 24.87 -15.43 -12.92
C SER A 402 23.47 -15.51 -12.33
N ASP A 403 22.54 -16.03 -13.14
CA ASP A 403 21.11 -16.10 -12.82
C ASP A 403 20.78 -17.02 -11.62
N ASP A 404 21.72 -17.86 -11.16
CA ASP A 404 21.57 -18.76 -10.00
C ASP A 404 22.09 -18.13 -8.68
N ALA A 405 22.39 -16.82 -8.67
CA ALA A 405 22.90 -16.14 -7.50
C ALA A 405 21.91 -16.18 -6.31
N ASP A 406 22.43 -16.49 -5.12
CA ASP A 406 21.69 -16.46 -3.85
C ASP A 406 21.17 -15.03 -3.61
N PRO A 407 19.86 -14.82 -3.34
CA PRO A 407 19.31 -13.52 -2.93
C PRO A 407 20.13 -12.85 -1.83
N VAL A 408 20.66 -13.62 -0.86
CA VAL A 408 21.51 -13.06 0.21
C VAL A 408 22.71 -12.33 -0.38
N THR A 409 23.35 -12.89 -1.41
CA THR A 409 24.51 -12.27 -2.09
C THR A 409 24.13 -11.12 -3.00
N ILE A 410 22.99 -11.19 -3.67
CA ILE A 410 22.50 -10.09 -4.53
C ILE A 410 22.29 -8.82 -3.70
N PHE A 411 21.77 -8.97 -2.49
CA PHE A 411 21.40 -7.88 -1.58
C PHE A 411 22.47 -7.53 -0.52
N ASP A 412 23.66 -8.12 -0.54
CA ASP A 412 24.72 -7.97 0.48
C ASP A 412 24.27 -8.28 1.92
N LEU A 413 23.47 -9.33 2.09
CA LEU A 413 22.86 -9.68 3.38
C LEU A 413 23.69 -10.71 4.17
N GLU A 414 24.89 -11.10 3.73
CA GLU A 414 25.72 -12.09 4.42
C GLU A 414 26.02 -11.74 5.89
N PRO A 415 26.43 -10.50 6.24
CA PRO A 415 26.67 -10.15 7.64
C PRO A 415 25.40 -10.28 8.49
N MET A 416 24.26 -9.82 7.95
CA MET A 416 22.96 -9.94 8.61
C MET A 416 22.55 -11.41 8.81
N ARG A 417 22.77 -12.28 7.81
CA ARG A 417 22.49 -13.72 7.90
C ARG A 417 23.32 -14.39 8.98
N GLN A 418 24.61 -14.08 9.06
CA GLN A 418 25.49 -14.63 10.09
C GLN A 418 24.98 -14.26 11.48
N LEU A 419 24.71 -12.97 11.72
CA LEU A 419 24.25 -12.49 13.02
C LEU A 419 22.87 -13.06 13.40
N TYR A 420 21.95 -13.17 12.43
CA TYR A 420 20.64 -13.78 12.66
C TYR A 420 20.76 -15.25 13.10
N GLN A 421 21.68 -16.01 12.51
CA GLN A 421 21.97 -17.39 12.91
C GLN A 421 22.62 -17.48 14.30
N GLU A 422 23.59 -16.61 14.61
CA GLU A 422 24.26 -16.55 15.91
C GLU A 422 23.28 -16.24 17.06
N MET A 423 22.25 -15.44 16.79
CA MET A 423 21.19 -15.11 17.74
C MET A 423 20.13 -16.23 17.87
N GLY A 424 20.25 -17.33 17.13
CA GLY A 424 19.25 -18.41 17.13
C GLY A 424 17.94 -18.01 16.44
N GLY A 425 18.01 -17.18 15.40
CA GLY A 425 16.86 -16.74 14.63
C GLY A 425 16.01 -17.88 14.07
N SER A 426 14.69 -17.66 13.97
CA SER A 426 13.76 -18.65 13.43
C SER A 426 13.99 -18.86 11.93
N PRO A 427 14.00 -20.11 11.41
CA PRO A 427 14.03 -20.36 9.96
C PRO A 427 12.68 -20.02 9.27
N HIS A 428 11.62 -19.80 10.06
CA HIS A 428 10.29 -19.44 9.59
C HIS A 428 9.78 -18.23 10.38
N PRO A 429 10.35 -17.03 10.16
CA PRO A 429 9.95 -15.83 10.88
C PRO A 429 8.55 -15.35 10.48
N PHE A 430 8.05 -15.78 9.32
CA PHE A 430 6.75 -15.43 8.79
C PHE A 430 5.86 -16.66 8.64
N THR A 431 4.63 -16.54 9.11
CA THR A 431 3.56 -17.46 8.73
C THR A 431 2.83 -16.86 7.51
N PRO A 432 2.71 -17.57 6.38
CA PRO A 432 1.99 -17.06 5.22
C PRO A 432 0.58 -16.56 5.60
N GLU A 433 0.17 -15.43 5.03
CA GLU A 433 -1.14 -14.79 5.25
C GLU A 433 -1.41 -14.29 6.68
N ALA A 434 -0.48 -14.48 7.62
CA ALA A 434 -0.58 -13.88 8.93
C ALA A 434 -0.27 -12.39 8.86
N GLN A 435 -0.85 -11.63 9.80
CA GLN A 435 -0.41 -10.26 9.99
C GLN A 435 0.96 -10.24 10.67
N HIS A 436 1.85 -9.43 10.11
CA HIS A 436 3.21 -9.24 10.58
C HIS A 436 3.33 -7.83 11.15
N ASP A 437 3.85 -7.73 12.37
CA ASP A 437 4.07 -6.44 13.02
C ASP A 437 5.31 -5.77 12.42
N GLY A 438 5.08 -4.78 11.56
CA GLY A 438 6.15 -4.07 10.86
C GLY A 438 7.19 -3.45 11.80
N GLU A 439 6.80 -2.97 12.98
CA GLU A 439 7.75 -2.40 13.93
C GLU A 439 8.67 -3.45 14.54
N ILE A 440 8.17 -4.66 14.78
CA ILE A 440 9.00 -5.78 15.26
C ILE A 440 10.09 -6.11 14.23
N TYR A 441 9.73 -6.22 12.96
CA TYR A 441 10.69 -6.58 11.90
C TYR A 441 11.61 -5.42 11.54
N GLU A 442 11.15 -4.17 11.62
CA GLU A 442 12.02 -2.99 11.47
C GLU A 442 13.08 -2.93 12.58
N ARG A 443 12.67 -3.15 13.84
CA ARG A 443 13.62 -3.23 14.97
C ARG A 443 14.61 -4.37 14.80
N LEU A 444 14.13 -5.56 14.38
CA LEU A 444 15.00 -6.70 14.14
C LEU A 444 16.00 -6.41 13.02
N ARG A 445 15.54 -5.88 11.89
CA ARG A 445 16.41 -5.52 10.77
C ARG A 445 17.45 -4.49 11.18
N SER A 446 17.04 -3.44 11.89
CA SER A 446 17.95 -2.42 12.42
C SER A 446 19.02 -3.00 13.35
N GLN A 447 18.65 -3.94 14.24
CA GLN A 447 19.61 -4.65 15.10
C GLN A 447 20.63 -5.45 14.29
N LEU A 448 20.19 -6.08 13.20
CA LEU A 448 21.05 -6.90 12.35
C LEU A 448 21.99 -6.06 11.47
N SER A 449 21.59 -4.85 11.09
CA SER A 449 22.38 -3.94 10.24
C SER A 449 23.31 -3.00 11.02
N SER A 450 23.10 -2.80 12.33
CA SER A 450 23.84 -1.81 13.14
C SER A 450 25.20 -2.31 13.69
N ASN A 451 25.60 -3.54 13.39
CA ASN A 451 26.89 -4.11 13.82
C ASN A 451 27.98 -4.00 12.73
N GLU A 452 27.81 -3.12 11.75
CA GLU A 452 28.84 -2.73 10.77
C GLU A 452 29.74 -1.58 11.25
#